data_AF-A0A0Q0L3U6-F1
#
_entry.id   AF-A0A0Q0L3U6-F1
#
_cell.length_a   1.000
_cell.length_b   1.000
_cell.length_c   1.000
_cell.angle_alpha   90.00
_cell.angle_beta   90.00
_cell.angle_gamma   90.00
#
_symmetry.space_group_name_H-M   'P 1'
#
loop_
_entity.id
_entity.type
_entity.pdbx_description
1 polymer ?
#
loop_
_entity_poly.entity_id
_entity_poly.type
_entity_poly.pdbx_seq_one_letter_code
_entity_poly.pdbx_strand_id
1 'polypeptide(L)' 'MKNKQIIKELILIQNPSVDLSNEADFSSSFAELGLDSIDVMTIVLKIKRELGIDINDEQLSKLGTVSELIEFLDNK' A
#
# COMPACT_ATOMS: atom_id res chain seq x y z
N MET A 1 -3.04 9.37 9.53
CA MET A 1 -1.65 9.32 10.07
C MET A 1 -1.20 7.90 10.47
N LYS A 2 -1.98 7.11 11.22
CA LYS A 2 -1.62 5.72 11.58
C LYS A 2 -1.52 4.79 10.35
N ASN A 3 -2.49 4.87 9.43
CA ASN A 3 -2.55 4.02 8.24
C ASN A 3 -1.33 4.24 7.32
N LYS A 4 -0.94 5.50 7.11
CA LYS A 4 0.27 5.87 6.36
C LYS A 4 1.52 5.17 6.90
N GLN A 5 1.72 5.17 8.22
CA GLN A 5 2.87 4.50 8.85
C GLN A 5 2.85 2.99 8.57
N ILE A 6 1.70 2.35 8.75
CA ILE A 6 1.52 0.92 8.50
C ILE A 6 1.86 0.59 7.05
N ILE A 7 1.28 1.31 6.09
CA ILE A 7 1.53 1.09 4.66
C ILE A 7 3.01 1.26 4.32
N LYS A 8 3.65 2.31 4.85
CA LYS A 8 5.08 2.53 4.65
C LYS A 8 5.93 1.38 5.16
N GLU A 9 5.65 0.88 6.37
CA GLU A 9 6.33 -0.29 6.93
C GLU A 9 6.10 -1.54 6.09
N LEU A 10 4.86 -1.77 5.64
CA LEU A 10 4.53 -2.91 4.78
C LEU A 10 5.31 -2.90 3.47
N ILE A 11 5.44 -1.73 2.83
CA ILE A 11 6.20 -1.57 1.58
C ILE A 11 7.70 -1.80 1.83
N LEU A 12 8.27 -1.20 2.87
CA LEU A 12 9.69 -1.36 3.21
C LEU A 12 10.05 -2.82 3.57
N ILE A 13 9.09 -3.58 4.12
CA ILE A 13 9.29 -5.01 4.38
C ILE A 13 9.39 -5.80 3.07
N GLN A 14 8.57 -5.48 2.06
CA GLN A 14 8.62 -6.18 0.77
C GLN A 14 9.81 -5.74 -0.07
N ASN A 15 10.04 -4.43 -0.14
CA ASN A 15 11.19 -3.86 -0.84
C ASN A 15 11.90 -2.82 0.04
N PRO A 16 12.96 -3.23 0.76
CA PRO A 16 13.73 -2.32 1.62
C PRO A 16 14.57 -1.30 0.86
N SER A 17 14.68 -1.44 -0.46
CA SER A 17 15.40 -0.48 -1.32
C SER A 17 14.54 0.72 -1.71
N VAL A 18 13.24 0.70 -1.40
CA VAL A 18 12.34 1.81 -1.71
C VAL A 18 12.59 2.95 -0.75
N ASP A 19 12.80 4.15 -1.29
CA ASP A 19 12.82 5.37 -0.52
C ASP A 19 11.40 5.99 -0.51
N LEU A 20 10.74 5.93 0.66
CA LEU A 20 9.45 6.59 0.92
C LEU A 20 9.63 7.73 1.92
N SER A 21 10.78 8.41 1.89
CA SER A 21 11.07 9.52 2.79
C SER A 21 10.21 10.75 2.50
N ASN A 22 9.78 10.96 1.24
CA ASN A 22 8.91 12.05 0.85
C ASN A 22 7.47 11.57 0.57
N GLU A 23 6.50 12.47 0.74
CA GLU A 23 5.12 12.19 0.35
C GLU A 23 4.93 12.08 -1.17
N ALA A 24 5.78 12.75 -1.94
CA ALA A 24 5.77 12.67 -3.39
C ALA A 24 6.00 11.23 -3.89
N ASP A 25 6.75 10.41 -3.14
CA ASP A 25 7.08 9.03 -3.52
C ASP A 25 5.86 8.09 -3.40
N PHE A 26 4.81 8.49 -2.67
CA PHE A 26 3.56 7.72 -2.61
C PHE A 26 2.71 7.84 -3.89
N SER A 27 3.00 8.82 -4.75
CA SER A 27 2.36 8.94 -6.06
C SER A 27 2.83 7.89 -7.07
N SER A 28 3.95 7.21 -6.78
CA SER A 28 4.43 6.11 -7.60
C SER A 28 3.50 4.90 -7.51
N SER A 29 3.42 4.18 -8.62
CA SER A 29 2.71 2.91 -8.67
C SER A 29 3.47 1.83 -7.89
N PHE A 30 2.75 0.80 -7.44
CA PHE A 30 3.38 -0.34 -6.75
C PHE A 30 4.51 -0.97 -7.59
N ALA A 31 4.31 -1.07 -8.90
CA ALA A 31 5.32 -1.60 -9.83
C ALA A 31 6.58 -0.71 -9.93
N GLU A 32 6.42 0.61 -9.90
CA GLU A 32 7.57 1.55 -9.89
C GLU A 32 8.36 1.48 -8.59
N LEU A 33 7.69 1.12 -7.48
CA LEU A 33 8.34 0.82 -6.20
C LEU A 33 8.94 -0.59 -6.18
N GLY A 34 8.92 -1.31 -7.30
CA GLY A 34 9.47 -2.67 -7.42
C GLY A 34 8.66 -3.73 -6.70
N LEU A 35 7.36 -3.48 -6.46
CA LEU A 35 6.44 -4.44 -5.87
C LEU A 35 5.69 -5.16 -6.99
N ASP A 36 5.65 -6.48 -6.91
CA ASP A 36 4.87 -7.29 -7.85
C ASP A 36 3.43 -7.55 -7.36
N SER A 37 2.67 -8.32 -8.13
CA SER A 37 1.28 -8.65 -7.78
C SER A 37 1.15 -9.50 -6.50
N ILE A 38 2.17 -10.29 -6.16
CA ILE A 38 2.20 -11.12 -4.94
C ILE A 38 2.49 -10.23 -3.73
N ASP A 39 3.39 -9.25 -3.87
CA ASP A 39 3.69 -8.27 -2.84
C ASP A 39 2.44 -7.45 -2.51
N VAL A 40 1.75 -6.94 -3.53
CA VAL A 40 0.50 -6.19 -3.38
C VAL A 40 -0.57 -7.03 -2.69
N MET A 41 -0.76 -8.28 -3.11
CA MET A 41 -1.69 -9.21 -2.46
C MET A 41 -1.33 -9.43 -0.98
N THR A 42 -0.05 -9.56 -0.67
CA THR A 42 0.44 -9.74 0.71
C THR A 42 0.17 -8.50 1.57
N ILE A 43 0.36 -7.29 1.01
CA ILE A 43 0.05 -6.02 1.67
C ILE A 43 -1.45 -5.96 1.98
N VAL A 44 -2.33 -6.26 1.01
CA VAL A 44 -3.79 -6.28 1.19
C VAL A 44 -4.21 -7.27 2.28
N LEU A 45 -3.64 -8.48 2.29
CA LEU A 45 -3.94 -9.48 3.32
C LEU A 45 -3.52 -9.03 4.72
N LYS A 46 -2.37 -8.35 4.84
CA LYS A 46 -1.92 -7.77 6.13
C LYS A 46 -2.82 -6.63 6.57
N ILE A 47 -3.23 -5.74 5.66
CA ILE A 47 -4.21 -4.68 5.93
C ILE A 47 -5.51 -5.29 6.48
N LYS A 48 -6.03 -6.35 5.85
CA LYS A 48 -7.23 -7.04 6.34
C LYS A 48 -7.07 -7.58 7.76
N ARG A 49 -5.90 -8.11 8.12
CA ARG A 49 -5.63 -8.65 9.46
C ARG A 49 -5.41 -7.54 10.51
N GLU A 50 -4.64 -6.52 10.18
CA GLU A 50 -4.23 -5.45 11.11
C GLU A 50 -5.31 -4.38 11.29
N LEU A 51 -6.01 -4.03 10.19
CA LEU A 51 -7.00 -2.95 10.14
C LEU A 51 -8.43 -3.48 10.03
N GLY A 52 -8.64 -4.76 9.72
CA GLY A 52 -9.98 -5.32 9.50
C GLY A 52 -10.62 -4.88 8.19
N ILE A 53 -9.86 -4.24 7.29
CA ILE A 53 -10.36 -3.69 6.02
C ILE A 53 -10.18 -4.74 4.92
N ASP A 54 -11.28 -5.18 4.33
CA ASP A 54 -11.27 -6.07 3.19
C ASP A 54 -11.24 -5.27 1.89
N ILE A 55 -10.22 -5.50 1.05
CA ILE A 55 -10.07 -4.89 -0.27
C ILE A 55 -10.31 -6.00 -1.29
N ASN A 56 -11.38 -5.89 -2.05
CA ASN A 56 -11.69 -6.85 -3.12
C ASN A 56 -10.93 -6.54 -4.42
N ASP A 57 -10.94 -7.47 -5.37
CA ASP A 57 -10.21 -7.34 -6.64
C ASP A 57 -10.62 -6.08 -7.44
N GLU A 58 -11.89 -5.69 -7.41
CA GLU A 58 -12.38 -4.49 -8.09
C GLU A 58 -11.79 -3.22 -7.46
N GLN A 59 -11.77 -3.14 -6.13
CA GLN A 59 -11.15 -2.03 -5.40
C GLN A 59 -9.65 -2.04 -5.64
N LEU A 60 -9.00 -3.20 -5.56
CA LEU A 60 -7.57 -3.33 -5.81
C LEU A 60 -7.18 -2.87 -7.22
N SER A 61 -7.99 -3.18 -8.23
CA SER A 61 -7.75 -2.72 -9.60
C SER A 61 -7.85 -1.20 -9.79
N LYS A 62 -8.55 -0.51 -8.88
CA LYS A 62 -8.66 0.96 -8.84
C LYS A 62 -7.55 1.62 -8.03
N LEU A 63 -6.81 0.85 -7.24
CA LEU A 63 -5.67 1.32 -6.45
C LEU A 63 -4.39 1.11 -7.26
N GLY A 64 -3.97 2.13 -7.99
CA GLY A 64 -2.75 2.10 -8.79
C GLY A 64 -1.52 2.57 -8.02
N THR A 65 -1.71 3.41 -7.00
CA THR A 65 -0.63 4.09 -6.26
C THR A 65 -0.75 3.88 -4.75
N VAL A 66 0.35 4.13 -4.05
CA VAL A 66 0.37 4.03 -2.58
C VAL A 66 -0.49 5.12 -1.94
N SER A 67 -0.51 6.33 -2.51
CA SER A 67 -1.36 7.42 -2.06
C SER A 67 -2.83 7.04 -2.10
N GLU A 68 -3.31 6.47 -3.21
CA GLU A 68 -4.70 6.01 -3.34
C GLU A 68 -5.05 4.95 -2.30
N LEU A 69 -4.13 4.02 -2.02
CA LEU A 69 -4.33 3.02 -0.97
C LEU A 69 -4.43 3.66 0.41
N ILE A 70 -3.57 4.62 0.74
CA ILE A 70 -3.61 5.33 2.02
C ILE A 70 -4.93 6.11 2.15
N GLU A 71 -5.33 6.83 1.10
CA GLU A 71 -6.60 7.58 1.07
C GLU A 71 -7.80 6.66 1.20
N PHE A 72 -7.78 5.50 0.54
CA PHE A 72 -8.84 4.50 0.67
C PHE A 72 -8.98 4.01 2.11
N LEU A 73 -7.86 3.77 2.80
CA LEU A 73 -7.83 3.35 4.20
C LEU A 73 -8.26 4.46 5.15
N ASP A 74 -7.89 5.71 4.88
CA ASP A 74 -8.26 6.86 5.72
C ASP A 74 -9.75 7.24 5.55
N ASN A 75 -10.40 6.86 4.45
CA ASN A 75 -11.84 7.05 4.22
C ASN A 75 -12.71 5.87 4.72
N LYS A 76 -12.13 4.88 5.38
CA LYS A 76 -12.80 3.69 5.93
C LYS A 76 -12.86 3.73 7.44
#